data_AF-A0A1A8GR68-F1
#
_entry.id   AF-A0A1A8GR68-F1
#
_cell.length_a   1.000
_cell.length_b   1.000
_cell.length_c   1.000
_cell.angle_alpha   90.00
_cell.angle_beta   90.00
_cell.angle_gamma   90.00
#
_symmetry.space_group_name_H-M   'P 1'
#
loop_
_entity.id
_entity.type
_entity.pdbx_description
1 polymer ?
#
loop_
_entity_poly.entity_id
_entity_poly.type
_entity_poly.pdbx_seq_one_letter_code
_entity_poly.pdbx_strand_id
1 'polypeptide(L)'
;MPLETHSRVHATQAWLLSTRHVQVPFAWLQACVEWLQEEAGGANRLSQQQINQQVLDQWLLTDLRDLDHPVLPEGLAQAQKTELRGFFCVQVDSLLDISQPAYGQLQKWRGTDCSNDEVSAVTQRPWEAKPNRMLLLQVTDGVQSLEAMEYQSIPALSSA
;
A
#
# COMPACT_ATOMS: atom_id res chain seq x y z
N MET A 1 -2.13 15.58 -30.70
CA MET A 1 -1.24 15.51 -29.52
C MET A 1 0.17 15.91 -29.92
N PRO A 2 0.85 16.78 -29.16
CA PRO A 2 2.26 17.08 -29.40
C PRO A 2 3.12 15.82 -29.18
N LEU A 3 4.04 15.53 -30.11
CA LEU A 3 4.97 14.39 -30.02
C LEU A 3 5.79 14.39 -28.72
N GLU A 4 6.03 15.58 -28.15
CA GLU A 4 6.78 15.78 -26.92
C GLU A 4 6.06 15.16 -25.70
N THR A 5 4.75 15.38 -25.54
CA THR A 5 3.98 14.81 -24.41
C THR A 5 4.02 13.29 -24.43
N HIS A 6 3.86 12.68 -25.61
CA HIS A 6 3.92 11.22 -25.75
C HIS A 6 5.30 10.66 -25.36
N SER A 7 6.39 11.30 -25.78
CA SER A 7 7.75 10.92 -25.40
C SER A 7 7.96 10.97 -23.88
N ARG A 8 7.43 12.02 -23.23
CA ARG A 8 7.52 12.19 -21.77
C ARG A 8 6.73 11.12 -21.00
N VAL A 9 5.55 10.75 -21.49
CA VAL A 9 4.73 9.67 -20.92
C VAL A 9 5.51 8.34 -20.93
N HIS A 10 6.11 7.97 -22.07
CA HIS A 10 6.93 6.75 -22.16
C HIS A 10 8.16 6.79 -21.24
N ALA A 11 8.84 7.94 -21.16
CA ALA A 11 9.97 8.11 -20.25
C ALA A 11 9.56 7.96 -18.78
N THR A 12 8.41 8.51 -18.40
CA THR A 12 7.84 8.34 -17.05
C THR A 12 7.46 6.89 -16.78
N GLN A 13 6.82 6.22 -17.74
CA GLN A 13 6.42 4.81 -17.62
C GLN A 13 7.64 3.92 -17.38
N ALA A 14 8.69 4.10 -18.19
CA ALA A 14 9.94 3.35 -18.04
C ALA A 14 10.58 3.60 -16.67
N TRP A 15 10.59 4.85 -16.20
CA TRP A 15 11.16 5.21 -14.90
C TRP A 15 10.38 4.61 -13.72
N LEU A 16 9.04 4.63 -13.77
CA LEU A 16 8.17 4.02 -12.75
C LEU A 16 8.45 2.52 -12.64
N LEU A 17 8.52 1.82 -13.77
CA LEU A 17 8.78 0.40 -13.80
C LEU A 17 10.19 0.06 -13.31
N SER A 18 11.22 0.76 -13.81
CA SER A 18 12.62 0.42 -13.50
C SER A 18 13.05 0.81 -12.09
N THR A 19 12.48 1.89 -11.54
CA THR A 19 12.99 2.53 -10.30
C THR A 19 12.06 2.37 -9.11
N ARG A 20 10.77 2.07 -9.35
CA ARG A 20 9.75 1.94 -8.32
C ARG A 20 8.95 0.64 -8.42
N HIS A 21 9.12 -0.14 -9.48
CA HIS A 21 8.32 -1.35 -9.78
C HIS A 21 6.82 -1.07 -9.93
N VAL A 22 6.45 0.19 -10.15
CA VAL A 22 5.06 0.63 -10.31
C VAL A 22 4.63 0.43 -11.76
N GLN A 23 3.48 -0.21 -11.94
CA GLN A 23 2.81 -0.40 -13.23
C GLN A 23 1.47 0.34 -13.19
N VAL A 24 1.17 1.06 -14.27
CA VAL A 24 -0.05 1.87 -14.39
C VAL A 24 -0.61 1.78 -15.81
N PRO A 25 -1.93 1.93 -16.00
CA PRO A 25 -2.52 2.05 -17.33
C PRO A 25 -1.94 3.22 -18.10
N PHE A 26 -1.64 3.02 -19.38
CA PHE A 26 -1.10 4.08 -20.23
C PHE A 26 -2.05 5.29 -20.32
N ALA A 27 -3.37 5.04 -20.39
CA ALA A 27 -4.37 6.11 -20.44
C ALA A 27 -4.38 6.96 -19.17
N TRP A 28 -4.27 6.34 -17.99
CA TRP A 28 -4.15 7.04 -16.71
C TRP A 28 -2.87 7.88 -16.66
N LEU A 29 -1.74 7.29 -17.06
CA LEU A 29 -0.45 7.99 -17.05
C LEU A 29 -0.44 9.18 -18.01
N GLN A 30 -1.02 9.02 -19.21
CA GLN A 30 -1.14 10.09 -20.17
C GLN A 30 -1.97 11.25 -19.62
N ALA A 31 -3.16 10.96 -19.08
CA ALA A 31 -4.02 11.97 -18.48
C ALA A 31 -3.34 12.67 -17.29
N CYS A 32 -2.61 11.94 -16.45
CA CYS A 32 -1.86 12.49 -15.34
C CYS A 32 -0.76 13.46 -15.83
N VAL A 33 0.02 13.07 -16.84
CA VAL A 33 1.07 13.93 -17.40
C VAL A 33 0.49 15.17 -18.08
N GLU A 34 -0.62 15.04 -18.81
CA GLU A 34 -1.32 16.16 -19.45
C GLU A 34 -1.80 17.15 -18.38
N TRP A 35 -2.47 16.67 -17.32
CA TRP A 35 -2.93 17.49 -16.21
C TRP A 35 -1.76 18.22 -15.50
N LEU A 36 -0.66 17.53 -15.21
CA LEU A 36 0.53 18.14 -14.58
C LEU A 36 1.13 19.26 -15.45
N GLN A 37 1.14 19.07 -16.76
CA GLN A 37 1.63 20.08 -17.70
C GLN A 37 0.70 21.30 -17.76
N GLU A 38 -0.62 21.08 -17.71
CA GLU A 38 -1.61 22.16 -17.68
C GLU A 38 -1.49 22.98 -16.39
N GLU A 39 -1.43 22.32 -15.22
CA GLU A 39 -1.27 22.97 -13.92
C GLU A 39 0.03 23.77 -13.82
N ALA A 40 1.12 23.30 -14.45
CA ALA A 40 2.38 24.02 -14.49
C ALA A 40 2.39 25.22 -15.48
N GLY A 41 1.32 25.42 -16.26
CA GLY A 41 1.22 26.47 -17.27
C GLY A 41 1.90 26.14 -18.60
N GLY A 42 1.95 24.86 -18.97
CA GLY A 42 2.34 24.36 -20.30
C GLY A 42 3.41 23.25 -20.32
N ALA A 43 3.54 22.57 -21.46
CA ALA A 43 4.33 21.35 -21.65
C ALA A 43 5.85 21.44 -21.34
N ASN A 44 6.44 22.65 -21.33
CA ASN A 44 7.88 22.86 -21.13
C ASN A 44 8.24 23.49 -19.77
N ARG A 45 7.30 23.54 -18.84
CA ARG A 45 7.50 24.15 -17.51
C ARG A 45 8.11 23.19 -16.49
N LEU A 46 7.86 21.90 -16.65
CA LEU A 46 8.38 20.84 -15.78
C LEU A 46 9.50 20.08 -16.49
N SER A 47 10.58 19.77 -15.78
CA SER A 47 11.59 18.80 -16.22
C SER A 47 11.06 17.36 -16.17
N GLN A 48 11.73 16.42 -16.84
CA GLN A 48 11.33 15.01 -16.80
C GLN A 48 11.38 14.44 -15.37
N GLN A 49 12.39 14.81 -14.58
CA GLN A 49 12.51 14.38 -13.19
C GLN A 49 11.35 14.87 -12.33
N GLN A 50 10.90 16.12 -12.54
CA GLN A 50 9.75 16.67 -11.82
C GLN A 50 8.45 15.95 -12.18
N ILE A 51 8.25 15.63 -13.47
CA ILE A 51 7.09 14.81 -13.88
C ILE A 51 7.14 13.43 -13.25
N ASN A 52 8.28 12.75 -13.29
CA ASN A 52 8.43 11.42 -12.71
C ASN A 52 8.02 11.40 -11.22
N GLN A 53 8.51 12.38 -10.46
CA GLN A 53 8.20 12.46 -9.04
C GLN A 53 6.73 12.82 -8.80
N GLN A 54 6.18 13.81 -9.50
CA GLN A 54 4.79 14.23 -9.30
C GLN A 54 3.80 13.14 -9.75
N VAL A 55 4.09 12.40 -10.82
CA VAL A 55 3.28 11.24 -11.22
C VAL A 55 3.32 10.15 -10.15
N LEU A 56 4.49 9.87 -9.56
CA LEU A 56 4.58 8.92 -8.45
C LEU A 56 3.75 9.39 -7.25
N ASP A 57 3.81 10.68 -6.93
CA ASP A 57 3.04 11.26 -5.84
C ASP A 57 1.53 11.15 -6.11
N GLN A 58 1.09 11.39 -7.36
CA GLN A 58 -0.30 11.16 -7.76
C GLN A 58 -0.68 9.68 -7.64
N TRP A 59 0.18 8.76 -8.09
CA TRP A 59 -0.07 7.33 -7.95
C TRP A 59 -0.21 6.89 -6.48
N LEU A 60 0.64 7.40 -5.58
CA LEU A 60 0.58 7.13 -4.14
C LEU A 60 -0.72 7.60 -3.48
N LEU A 61 -1.40 8.59 -4.09
CA LEU A 61 -2.66 9.14 -3.61
C LEU A 61 -3.89 8.57 -4.34
N THR A 62 -3.68 7.75 -5.38
CA THR A 62 -4.78 7.19 -6.16
C THR A 62 -5.26 5.88 -5.55
N ASP A 63 -6.57 5.67 -5.49
CA ASP A 63 -7.14 4.37 -5.16
C ASP A 63 -6.88 3.40 -6.31
N LEU A 64 -6.17 2.30 -6.07
CA LEU A 64 -5.83 1.35 -7.12
C LEU A 64 -7.07 0.73 -7.78
N ARG A 65 -8.22 0.72 -7.10
CA ARG A 65 -9.50 0.26 -7.67
C ARG A 65 -10.00 1.16 -8.80
N ASP A 66 -9.63 2.44 -8.78
CA ASP A 66 -9.96 3.38 -9.87
C ASP A 66 -9.05 3.17 -11.09
N LEU A 67 -7.85 2.59 -10.89
CA LEU A 67 -6.93 2.25 -11.98
C LEU A 67 -7.37 1.00 -12.74
N ASP A 68 -8.09 0.08 -12.09
CA ASP A 68 -8.54 -1.21 -12.65
C ASP A 68 -7.39 -1.94 -13.40
N HIS A 69 -6.21 -1.97 -12.76
CA HIS A 69 -4.97 -2.47 -13.36
C HIS A 69 -4.38 -3.64 -12.57
N PRO A 70 -4.62 -4.89 -12.96
CA PRO A 70 -4.16 -6.03 -12.21
C PRO A 70 -2.64 -6.13 -12.31
N VAL A 71 -1.96 -6.23 -11.15
CA VAL A 71 -0.52 -6.48 -11.09
C VAL A 71 -0.18 -7.83 -10.47
N LEU A 72 -1.10 -8.41 -9.69
CA LEU A 72 -0.94 -9.73 -9.12
C LEU A 72 -1.40 -10.81 -10.12
N PRO A 73 -0.80 -12.02 -10.09
CA PRO A 73 -1.29 -13.15 -10.88
C PRO A 73 -2.79 -13.41 -10.66
N GLU A 74 -3.52 -13.75 -11.71
CA GLU A 74 -4.93 -14.06 -11.59
C GLU A 74 -5.18 -15.31 -10.74
N GLY A 75 -6.29 -15.33 -10.00
CA GLY A 75 -6.78 -16.54 -9.37
C GLY A 75 -6.11 -16.90 -8.02
N LEU A 76 -5.42 -15.94 -7.38
CA LEU A 76 -4.67 -16.22 -6.14
C LEU A 76 -5.58 -16.63 -4.98
N ALA A 77 -6.78 -16.05 -4.88
CA ALA A 77 -7.74 -16.41 -3.84
C ALA A 77 -8.27 -17.85 -3.97
N GLN A 78 -8.24 -18.42 -5.18
CA GLN A 78 -8.69 -19.79 -5.46
C GLN A 78 -7.57 -20.81 -5.29
N ALA A 79 -6.31 -20.38 -5.28
CA ALA A 79 -5.16 -21.26 -5.11
C ALA A 79 -5.07 -21.76 -3.66
N GLN A 80 -4.97 -23.08 -3.47
CA GLN A 80 -4.80 -23.67 -2.13
C GLN A 80 -3.45 -23.31 -1.49
N LYS A 81 -2.40 -23.23 -2.31
CA LYS A 81 -1.06 -22.83 -1.90
C LYS A 81 -0.29 -22.41 -3.15
N THR A 82 0.33 -21.24 -3.08
CA THR A 82 1.19 -20.74 -4.17
C THR A 82 2.38 -19.98 -3.60
N GLU A 83 3.43 -19.82 -4.41
CA GLU A 83 4.57 -18.97 -4.11
C GLU A 83 4.57 -17.79 -5.09
N LEU A 84 4.51 -16.56 -4.56
CA LEU A 84 4.60 -15.35 -5.37
C LEU A 84 6.07 -14.93 -5.52
N ARG A 85 6.51 -14.69 -6.75
CA ARG A 85 7.86 -14.22 -7.08
C ARG A 85 7.78 -12.96 -7.93
N GLY A 86 8.54 -11.94 -7.56
CA GLY A 86 8.60 -10.66 -8.26
C GLY A 86 8.30 -9.49 -7.33
N PHE A 87 8.13 -8.32 -7.94
CA PHE A 87 7.77 -7.08 -7.26
C PHE A 87 6.33 -6.72 -7.62
N PHE A 88 5.50 -6.54 -6.59
CA PHE A 88 4.09 -6.20 -6.74
C PHE A 88 3.80 -4.99 -5.86
N CYS A 89 3.44 -3.89 -6.50
CA CYS A 89 2.97 -2.69 -5.81
C CYS A 89 1.47 -2.82 -5.57
N VAL A 90 1.09 -2.93 -4.30
CA VAL A 90 -0.31 -3.12 -3.86
C VAL A 90 -0.70 -2.01 -2.90
N GLN A 91 -2.01 -1.79 -2.75
CA GLN A 91 -2.62 -0.91 -1.77
C GLN A 91 -2.98 -1.71 -0.52
N VAL A 92 -2.78 -1.10 0.65
CA VAL A 92 -3.27 -1.63 1.94
C VAL A 92 -4.58 -0.91 2.26
N ASP A 93 -5.70 -1.64 2.24
CA ASP A 93 -7.03 -1.10 2.54
C ASP A 93 -7.27 -0.99 4.05
N SER A 94 -6.79 -1.97 4.82
CA SER A 94 -6.88 -1.96 6.27
C SER A 94 -5.80 -2.80 6.92
N LEU A 95 -5.51 -2.52 8.18
CA LEU A 95 -4.49 -3.17 8.98
C LEU A 95 -4.96 -3.31 10.42
N LEU A 96 -4.81 -4.49 11.00
CA LEU A 96 -5.20 -4.81 12.37
C LEU A 96 -4.11 -5.67 13.03
N ASP A 97 -3.77 -5.39 14.29
CA ASP A 97 -2.95 -6.31 15.09
C ASP A 97 -3.86 -7.42 15.66
N ILE A 98 -3.73 -8.63 15.15
CA ILE A 98 -4.49 -9.81 15.59
C ILE A 98 -3.80 -10.57 16.73
N SER A 99 -2.65 -10.08 17.23
CA SER A 99 -1.99 -10.64 18.41
C SER A 99 -2.60 -10.17 19.74
N GLN A 100 -3.44 -9.12 19.71
CA GLN A 100 -4.11 -8.56 20.87
C GLN A 100 -5.63 -8.56 20.67
N PRO A 101 -6.43 -8.61 21.75
CA PRO A 101 -7.89 -8.49 21.64
C PRO A 101 -8.32 -7.13 21.05
N ALA A 102 -9.17 -7.16 20.03
CA ALA A 102 -9.68 -5.95 19.37
C ALA A 102 -10.37 -4.98 20.35
N TYR A 103 -11.09 -5.51 21.35
CA TYR A 103 -11.72 -4.68 22.39
C TYR A 103 -10.68 -3.95 23.27
N GLY A 104 -9.59 -4.62 23.63
CA GLY A 104 -8.50 -4.02 24.41
C GLY A 104 -7.77 -2.92 23.63
N GLN A 105 -7.56 -3.13 22.33
CA GLN A 105 -7.04 -2.08 21.44
C GLN A 105 -7.99 -0.87 21.37
N LEU A 106 -9.29 -1.14 21.21
CA LEU A 106 -10.31 -0.08 21.16
C LEU A 106 -10.39 0.72 22.46
N GLN A 107 -10.27 0.06 23.62
CA GLN A 107 -10.25 0.74 24.92
C GLN A 107 -9.05 1.70 25.03
N LYS A 108 -7.86 1.26 24.62
CA LYS A 108 -6.63 2.08 24.58
C LYS A 108 -6.77 3.26 23.63
N TRP A 109 -7.28 3.04 22.41
CA TRP A 109 -7.52 4.14 21.45
C TRP A 109 -8.53 5.17 21.96
N ARG A 110 -9.51 4.75 22.76
CA ARG A 110 -10.49 5.64 23.39
C ARG A 110 -9.98 6.30 24.68
N GLY A 111 -8.81 5.89 25.20
CA GLY A 111 -8.31 6.31 26.52
C GLY A 111 -9.22 5.87 27.68
N THR A 112 -9.92 4.75 27.50
CA THR A 112 -10.84 4.16 28.49
C THR A 112 -10.30 2.89 29.11
N ASP A 113 -9.03 2.58 28.86
CA ASP A 113 -8.34 1.47 29.49
C ASP A 113 -8.19 1.73 31.00
N CYS A 114 -8.81 0.88 31.81
CA CYS A 114 -8.70 0.94 33.25
C CYS A 114 -7.60 -0.02 33.70
N SER A 115 -6.44 0.51 34.10
CA SER A 115 -5.34 -0.32 34.63
C SER A 115 -5.75 -1.15 35.85
N ASN A 116 -6.81 -0.74 36.56
CA ASN A 116 -7.39 -1.48 37.69
C ASN A 116 -8.07 -2.79 37.26
N ASP A 117 -8.55 -2.90 36.01
CA ASP A 117 -9.18 -4.13 35.50
C ASP A 117 -8.14 -5.25 35.26
N GLU A 118 -6.87 -4.89 35.10
CA GLU A 118 -5.75 -5.83 34.95
C GLU A 118 -5.13 -6.26 36.30
N VAL A 119 -5.59 -5.69 37.43
CA VAL A 119 -5.07 -6.03 38.76
C VAL A 119 -5.62 -7.40 39.19
N SER A 120 -4.75 -8.40 39.15
CA SER A 120 -5.05 -9.76 39.60
C SER A 120 -4.13 -10.15 40.76
N ALA A 121 -4.68 -10.90 41.73
CA ALA A 121 -3.88 -11.55 42.78
C ALA A 121 -3.01 -12.70 42.22
N VAL A 122 -3.23 -13.10 40.97
CA VAL A 122 -2.44 -14.10 40.25
C VAL A 122 -1.35 -13.39 39.46
N THR A 123 -0.09 -13.66 39.79
CA THR A 123 1.05 -13.20 39.00
C THR A 123 1.12 -13.98 37.69
N GLN A 124 1.29 -13.26 36.57
CA GLN A 124 1.61 -13.88 35.28
C GLN A 124 2.82 -14.79 35.43
N ARG A 125 2.72 -15.98 34.86
CA ARG A 125 3.75 -17.00 35.06
C ARG A 125 4.97 -16.63 34.20
N PRO A 126 6.21 -16.78 34.69
CA PRO A 126 7.41 -16.38 33.94
C PRO A 126 7.58 -17.04 32.57
N TRP A 127 6.88 -18.15 32.32
CA TRP A 127 6.91 -18.90 31.06
C TRP A 127 5.76 -18.54 30.10
N GLU A 128 4.85 -17.65 30.49
CA GLU A 128 3.85 -17.10 29.57
C GLU A 128 4.55 -16.13 28.62
N ALA A 129 4.82 -16.62 27.40
CA ALA A 129 5.45 -15.81 26.37
C ALA A 129 4.56 -14.62 26.03
N LYS A 130 5.15 -13.42 25.97
CA LYS A 130 4.46 -12.28 25.37
C LYS A 130 4.16 -12.63 23.92
N PRO A 131 2.91 -12.45 23.46
CA PRO A 131 2.59 -12.68 22.06
C PRO A 131 3.44 -11.73 21.20
N ASN A 132 4.11 -12.27 20.18
CA ASN A 132 4.72 -11.45 19.15
C ASN A 132 3.60 -10.79 18.34
N ARG A 133 3.79 -9.52 17.99
CA ARG A 133 2.89 -8.78 17.11
C ARG A 133 2.62 -9.58 15.84
N MET A 134 1.36 -9.60 15.41
CA MET A 134 0.95 -10.21 14.16
C MET A 134 -0.08 -9.29 13.51
N LEU A 135 0.34 -8.56 12.48
CA LEU A 135 -0.56 -7.73 11.69
C LEU A 135 -1.28 -8.57 10.63
N LEU A 136 -2.59 -8.38 10.52
CA LEU A 136 -3.42 -8.80 9.41
C LEU A 136 -3.68 -7.56 8.54
N LEU A 137 -3.36 -7.66 7.26
CA LEU A 137 -3.56 -6.61 6.27
C LEU A 137 -4.58 -7.09 5.23
N GLN A 138 -5.50 -6.21 4.86
CA GLN A 138 -6.28 -6.37 3.64
C GLN A 138 -5.56 -5.59 2.53
N VAL A 139 -5.12 -6.29 1.48
CA VAL A 139 -4.36 -5.71 0.38
C VAL A 139 -5.08 -5.91 -0.95
N THR A 140 -4.90 -4.98 -1.89
CA THR A 140 -5.48 -5.08 -3.23
C THR A 140 -4.53 -4.52 -4.29
N ASP A 141 -4.56 -5.09 -5.49
CA ASP A 141 -3.95 -4.49 -6.68
C ASP A 141 -4.93 -3.61 -7.47
N GLY A 142 -6.15 -3.40 -6.96
CA GLY A 142 -7.23 -2.69 -7.63
C GLY A 142 -8.25 -3.62 -8.30
N VAL A 143 -7.91 -4.88 -8.55
CA VAL A 143 -8.78 -5.85 -9.24
C VAL A 143 -9.15 -7.02 -8.32
N GLN A 144 -8.18 -7.54 -7.57
CA GLN A 144 -8.40 -8.58 -6.57
C GLN A 144 -7.90 -8.13 -5.20
N SER A 145 -8.50 -8.71 -4.15
CA SER A 145 -8.14 -8.47 -2.76
C SER A 145 -7.62 -9.74 -2.12
N LEU A 146 -6.61 -9.60 -1.27
CA LEU A 146 -5.98 -10.69 -0.54
C LEU A 146 -5.80 -10.30 0.93
N GLU A 147 -5.79 -11.31 1.79
CA GLU A 147 -5.34 -11.16 3.16
C GLU A 147 -3.84 -11.43 3.22
N ALA A 148 -3.09 -10.54 3.87
CA ALA A 148 -1.68 -10.72 4.15
C ALA A 148 -1.43 -10.73 5.66
N MET A 149 -0.51 -11.59 6.10
CA MET A 149 -0.15 -11.70 7.51
C MET A 149 1.33 -11.36 7.72
N GLU A 150 1.62 -10.67 8.82
CA GLU A 150 2.98 -10.50 9.34
C GLU A 150 3.47 -11.85 9.90
N TYR A 151 4.07 -12.68 9.05
CA TYR A 151 4.63 -13.98 9.45
C TYR A 151 5.89 -13.82 10.31
N GLN A 152 6.68 -12.78 10.04
CA GLN A 152 7.84 -12.35 10.84
C GLN A 152 7.75 -10.84 11.02
N SER A 153 8.39 -10.31 12.07
CA SER A 153 8.34 -8.87 12.39
C SER A 153 8.81 -8.00 11.22
N ILE A 154 7.96 -7.06 10.81
CA ILE A 154 8.21 -6.02 9.80
C ILE A 154 8.14 -4.66 10.50
N PRO A 155 9.29 -4.11 10.97
CA PRO A 155 9.31 -2.87 11.76
C PRO A 155 8.76 -1.63 11.04
N ALA A 156 8.74 -1.64 9.71
CA ALA A 156 8.20 -0.56 8.89
C ALA A 156 6.66 -0.47 8.93
N LEU A 157 5.98 -1.50 9.45
CA LEU A 157 4.53 -1.52 9.63
C LEU A 157 4.16 -1.34 11.10
N SER A 158 3.07 -0.61 11.33
CA SER A 158 2.49 -0.39 12.66
C SER A 158 0.97 -0.25 12.58
N SER A 159 0.25 -0.96 13.44
CA SER A 159 -1.10 -0.55 13.85
C SER A 159 -0.94 0.57 14.88
N ALA A 160 -1.55 1.73 14.64
CA ALA A 160 -1.41 2.96 15.42
C ALA A 160 -1.41 2.78 16.95
#